data_AF-A0A934F3R5-F1
#
_entry.id   AF-A0A934F3R5-F1
#
_cell.length_a   1.000
_cell.length_b   1.000
_cell.length_c   1.000
_cell.angle_alpha   90.00
_cell.angle_beta   90.00
_cell.angle_gamma   90.00
#
_symmetry.space_group_name_H-M   'P 1'
#
loop_
_entity.id
_entity.type
_entity.pdbx_description
1 polymer ?
#
loop_
_entity_poly.entity_id
_entity_poly.type
_entity_poly.pdbx_seq_one_letter_code
_entity_poly.pdbx_strand_id
1 'polypeptide(L)'
;MRSFRSLLRFLLFVLAPLAACGAAPAGLAQQEYQALEKLRRAQPPSEVRADEIAKIAWYRQRTAELHRRGAAFLEQHSTSPWRWDVLVLLRYGGETRERVSRSGFRQLVPVPESAAAWEAAYFPKLEVLLEAPDASSGARLEAIRQLIDRASRRARMSREEARATVPQVRHWFELHRREVQPNHFPTGIYQDFASLLDAADPRWLLDFLAELETRHTGAGFPDSRIREFVQARRRLLEAEARPLDELWARLKALDPAVGDVSRYRGRVVLLALGPVTYDTFIEQIEDLHAKHAAEGLVILQVASFNRAYGLPSEPEQRRDLEKIVALRRWPWPVLWNPRGHDDIAGRWGSTTFPSWMLIGRDGLLVPARAGPFSISIPRELAQPAPAAP
;
A
#
# COMPACT_ATOMS: atom_id res chain seq x y z
N MET A 1 25.72 22.12 -0.31
CA MET A 1 24.81 22.70 -1.32
C MET A 1 25.11 22.15 -2.74
N ARG A 2 24.97 20.84 -2.98
CA ARG A 2 25.25 20.21 -4.31
C ARG A 2 24.09 19.38 -4.90
N SER A 3 22.89 19.35 -4.29
CA SER A 3 21.80 18.45 -4.75
C SER A 3 20.69 19.11 -5.60
N PHE A 4 20.76 20.41 -5.91
CA PHE A 4 19.68 21.09 -6.66
C PHE A 4 19.80 21.01 -8.20
N ARG A 5 20.93 20.51 -8.73
CA ARG A 5 21.17 20.47 -10.20
C ARG A 5 20.58 19.24 -10.92
N SER A 6 20.23 18.16 -10.22
CA SER A 6 19.58 16.99 -10.85
C SER A 6 18.09 17.16 -11.09
N LEU A 7 17.38 17.91 -10.23
CA LEU A 7 15.95 18.18 -10.40
C LEU A 7 15.65 19.10 -11.60
N LEU A 8 16.59 20.00 -11.94
CA LEU A 8 16.38 20.96 -13.03
C LEU A 8 16.46 20.34 -14.44
N ARG A 9 17.10 19.18 -14.62
CA ARG A 9 17.17 18.49 -15.93
C ARG A 9 15.88 17.76 -16.29
N PHE A 10 14.99 17.51 -15.34
CA PHE A 10 13.68 16.88 -15.59
C PHE A 10 12.53 17.89 -15.73
N LEU A 11 12.76 19.17 -15.37
CA LEU A 11 11.72 20.21 -15.31
C LEU A 11 11.78 21.24 -16.45
N LEU A 12 12.74 21.14 -17.37
CA LEU A 12 12.77 21.94 -18.61
C LEU A 12 11.96 21.25 -19.72
N PHE A 13 10.63 21.21 -19.54
CA PHE A 13 9.66 20.87 -20.58
C PHE A 13 8.83 22.11 -20.92
N VAL A 14 9.44 23.13 -21.51
CA VAL A 14 8.71 24.19 -22.22
C VAL A 14 9.55 24.64 -23.42
N LEU A 15 9.01 24.34 -24.62
CA LEU A 15 9.35 24.87 -25.95
C LEU A 15 10.71 24.47 -26.56
N ALA A 16 10.67 23.46 -27.44
CA ALA A 16 11.67 23.20 -28.48
C ALA A 16 10.96 22.94 -29.84
N PRO A 17 11.64 23.21 -30.97
CA PRO A 17 11.01 23.59 -32.23
C PRO A 17 10.43 22.40 -33.01
N LEU A 18 9.50 22.71 -33.91
CA LEU A 18 8.93 21.82 -34.92
C LEU A 18 10.04 21.24 -35.82
N ALA A 19 10.68 20.15 -35.37
CA ALA A 19 11.51 19.31 -36.22
C ALA A 19 10.59 18.41 -37.04
N ALA A 20 10.89 18.28 -38.33
CA ALA A 20 10.14 17.46 -39.26
C ALA A 20 10.07 16.00 -38.76
N CYS A 21 8.87 15.56 -38.35
CA CYS A 21 8.57 14.19 -37.99
C CYS A 21 8.66 13.30 -39.24
N GLY A 22 9.85 12.79 -39.55
CA GLY A 22 9.97 11.58 -40.33
C GLY A 22 9.35 10.44 -39.54
N ALA A 23 8.25 9.86 -40.04
CA ALA A 23 7.61 8.70 -39.40
C ALA A 23 8.64 7.57 -39.30
N ALA A 24 9.12 7.29 -38.09
CA ALA A 24 9.96 6.13 -37.85
C ALA A 24 9.21 4.87 -38.32
N PRO A 25 9.89 3.90 -38.97
CA PRO A 25 9.22 2.70 -39.44
C PRO A 25 8.54 2.00 -38.27
N ALA A 26 7.26 1.63 -38.43
CA ALA A 26 6.41 1.09 -37.36
C ALA A 26 7.05 -0.10 -36.59
N GLY A 27 7.93 -0.86 -37.25
CA GLY A 27 8.68 -1.95 -36.62
C GLY A 27 9.68 -1.53 -35.54
N LEU A 28 10.27 -0.34 -35.64
CA LEU A 28 11.27 0.13 -34.67
C LEU A 28 10.64 0.43 -33.30
N ALA A 29 9.52 1.17 -33.29
CA ALA A 29 8.81 1.48 -32.05
C ALA A 29 8.31 0.20 -31.34
N GLN A 30 7.83 -0.80 -32.09
CA GLN A 30 7.43 -2.08 -31.50
C GLN A 30 8.64 -2.82 -30.89
N GLN A 31 9.78 -2.86 -31.59
CA GLN A 31 11.00 -3.50 -31.11
C GLN A 31 11.53 -2.84 -29.83
N GLU A 32 11.52 -1.51 -29.77
CA GLU A 32 11.94 -0.77 -28.58
C GLU A 32 10.98 -0.98 -27.40
N TYR A 33 9.68 -0.97 -27.64
CA TYR A 33 8.68 -1.31 -26.62
C TYR A 33 8.91 -2.71 -26.05
N GLN A 34 9.14 -3.72 -26.91
CA GLN A 34 9.44 -5.08 -26.47
C GLN A 34 10.72 -5.15 -25.63
N ALA A 35 11.74 -4.34 -25.96
CA ALA A 35 12.96 -4.25 -25.17
C ALA A 35 12.72 -3.62 -23.79
N LEU A 36 11.84 -2.63 -23.68
CA LEU A 36 11.39 -2.04 -22.41
C LEU A 36 10.62 -3.06 -21.56
N GLU A 37 9.70 -3.82 -22.15
CA GLU A 37 8.98 -4.90 -21.48
C GLU A 37 9.93 -5.98 -20.95
N LYS A 38 10.92 -6.39 -21.75
CA LYS A 38 11.96 -7.35 -21.32
C LYS A 38 12.76 -6.80 -20.15
N LEU A 39 13.13 -5.52 -20.18
CA LEU A 39 13.85 -4.85 -19.10
C LEU A 39 13.01 -4.80 -17.82
N ARG A 40 11.72 -4.44 -17.90
CA ARG A 40 10.80 -4.42 -16.75
C ARG A 40 10.68 -5.79 -16.08
N ARG A 41 10.57 -6.84 -16.88
CA ARG A 41 10.41 -8.24 -16.42
C ARG A 41 11.71 -8.89 -15.98
N ALA A 42 12.86 -8.28 -16.28
CA ALA A 42 14.15 -8.80 -15.87
C ALA A 42 14.18 -9.03 -14.36
N GLN A 43 14.86 -10.09 -13.94
CA GLN A 43 15.12 -10.44 -12.55
C GLN A 43 16.62 -10.31 -12.26
N PRO A 44 17.01 -10.03 -11.01
CA PRO A 44 18.43 -10.04 -10.65
C PRO A 44 19.04 -11.41 -10.97
N PRO A 45 20.27 -11.44 -11.50
CA PRO A 45 21.04 -12.68 -11.66
C PRO A 45 21.19 -13.44 -10.35
N SER A 46 21.38 -14.77 -10.41
CA SER A 46 21.48 -15.64 -9.23
C SER A 46 22.54 -15.18 -8.22
N GLU A 47 23.69 -14.78 -8.71
CA GLU A 47 24.85 -14.27 -7.96
C GLU A 47 24.54 -12.95 -7.25
N VAL A 48 23.61 -12.16 -7.80
CA VAL A 48 23.12 -10.91 -7.19
C VAL A 48 22.05 -11.18 -6.13
N ARG A 49 21.28 -12.28 -6.24
CA ARG A 49 20.14 -12.55 -5.34
C ARG A 49 20.55 -12.81 -3.90
N ALA A 50 21.73 -13.37 -3.67
CA ALA A 50 22.23 -13.69 -2.33
C ALA A 50 22.82 -12.47 -1.59
N ASP A 51 23.23 -11.43 -2.33
CA ASP A 51 23.79 -10.21 -1.79
C ASP A 51 22.76 -9.07 -1.87
N GLU A 52 22.22 -8.66 -0.72
CA GLU A 52 21.19 -7.63 -0.67
C GLU A 52 21.69 -6.27 -1.17
N ILE A 53 22.99 -5.94 -1.02
CA ILE A 53 23.58 -4.70 -1.51
C ILE A 53 23.63 -4.73 -3.04
N ALA A 54 24.15 -5.82 -3.61
CA ALA A 54 24.20 -6.00 -5.06
C ALA A 54 22.78 -5.98 -5.66
N LYS A 55 21.82 -6.62 -5.00
CA LYS A 55 20.41 -6.66 -5.41
C LYS A 55 19.76 -5.30 -5.42
N ILE A 56 19.97 -4.49 -4.37
CA ILE A 56 19.48 -3.10 -4.31
C ILE A 56 20.10 -2.25 -5.43
N ALA A 57 21.41 -2.36 -5.64
CA ALA A 57 22.10 -1.64 -6.71
C ALA A 57 21.54 -2.02 -8.09
N TRP A 58 21.30 -3.31 -8.32
CA TRP A 58 20.71 -3.83 -9.55
C TRP A 58 19.30 -3.28 -9.79
N TYR A 59 18.43 -3.30 -8.77
CA TYR A 59 17.07 -2.74 -8.90
C TYR A 59 17.10 -1.24 -9.20
N ARG A 60 17.98 -0.47 -8.54
CA ARG A 60 18.16 0.96 -8.82
C ARG A 60 18.58 1.19 -10.27
N GLN A 61 19.60 0.46 -10.74
CA GLN A 61 20.09 0.59 -12.11
C GLN A 61 19.04 0.20 -13.14
N ARG A 62 18.33 -0.92 -12.94
CA ARG A 62 17.26 -1.36 -13.85
C ARG A 62 16.15 -0.31 -13.94
N THR A 63 15.69 0.22 -12.81
CA THR A 63 14.64 1.24 -12.78
C THR A 63 15.10 2.53 -13.47
N ALA A 64 16.31 3.01 -13.16
CA ALA A 64 16.88 4.18 -13.83
C ALA A 64 16.97 4.00 -15.35
N GLU A 65 17.41 2.82 -15.80
CA GLU A 65 17.51 2.48 -17.22
C GLU A 65 16.13 2.38 -17.89
N LEU A 66 15.14 1.78 -17.22
CA LEU A 66 13.75 1.71 -17.70
C LEU A 66 13.18 3.10 -17.91
N HIS A 67 13.34 4.00 -16.93
CA HIS A 67 12.88 5.38 -17.03
C HIS A 67 13.61 6.18 -18.10
N ARG A 68 14.94 6.03 -18.20
CA ARG A 68 15.75 6.71 -19.21
C ARG A 68 15.32 6.30 -20.63
N ARG A 69 15.23 5.00 -20.89
CA ARG A 69 14.83 4.48 -22.21
C ARG A 69 13.37 4.76 -22.53
N GLY A 70 12.47 4.65 -21.55
CA GLY A 70 11.07 4.98 -21.75
C GLY A 70 10.83 6.47 -22.01
N ALA A 71 11.54 7.37 -21.33
CA ALA A 71 11.47 8.80 -21.62
C ALA A 71 11.93 9.10 -23.07
N ALA A 72 13.05 8.51 -23.49
CA ALA A 72 13.53 8.64 -24.87
C ALA A 72 12.52 8.10 -25.89
N PHE A 73 11.87 6.96 -25.58
CA PHE A 73 10.81 6.40 -26.42
C PHE A 73 9.63 7.38 -26.58
N LEU A 74 9.16 7.97 -25.49
CA LEU A 74 8.03 8.91 -25.53
C LEU A 74 8.34 10.17 -26.35
N GLU A 75 9.62 10.58 -26.43
CA GLU A 75 10.08 11.68 -27.26
C GLU A 75 10.18 11.29 -28.74
N GLN A 76 10.89 10.20 -29.04
CA GLN A 76 11.20 9.74 -30.40
C GLN A 76 9.99 9.13 -31.12
N HIS A 77 9.06 8.54 -30.36
CA HIS A 77 7.89 7.83 -30.86
C HIS A 77 6.58 8.43 -30.33
N SER A 78 6.53 9.76 -30.21
CA SER A 78 5.39 10.52 -29.67
C SER A 78 4.06 10.33 -30.40
N THR A 79 4.07 9.83 -31.65
CA THR A 79 2.88 9.51 -32.43
C THR A 79 2.57 8.01 -32.50
N SER A 80 3.43 7.14 -31.96
CA SER A 80 3.23 5.70 -31.96
C SER A 80 2.13 5.31 -30.96
N PRO A 81 1.23 4.36 -31.26
CA PRO A 81 0.24 3.88 -30.29
C PRO A 81 0.90 3.25 -29.05
N TRP A 82 2.09 2.65 -29.21
CA TRP A 82 2.88 2.06 -28.13
C TRP A 82 3.35 3.06 -27.07
N ARG A 83 3.26 4.38 -27.32
CA ARG A 83 3.61 5.41 -26.33
C ARG A 83 2.76 5.29 -25.06
N TRP A 84 1.51 4.85 -25.19
CA TRP A 84 0.60 4.70 -24.07
C TRP A 84 0.98 3.51 -23.20
N ASP A 85 1.31 2.38 -23.81
CA ASP A 85 1.85 1.21 -23.12
C ASP A 85 3.15 1.59 -22.41
N VAL A 86 4.09 2.26 -23.09
CA VAL A 86 5.33 2.74 -22.46
C VAL A 86 5.06 3.69 -21.30
N LEU A 87 4.13 4.63 -21.43
CA LEU A 87 3.79 5.58 -20.36
C LEU A 87 3.44 4.82 -19.08
N VAL A 88 2.55 3.83 -19.15
CA VAL A 88 2.13 3.09 -17.95
C VAL A 88 3.23 2.18 -17.37
N LEU A 89 4.24 1.80 -18.16
CA LEU A 89 5.43 1.10 -17.64
C LEU A 89 6.28 1.97 -16.72
N LEU A 90 6.24 3.30 -16.89
CA LEU A 90 7.04 4.26 -16.13
C LEU A 90 6.41 4.63 -14.78
N ARG A 91 5.51 3.80 -14.26
CA ARG A 91 4.99 3.95 -12.91
C ARG A 91 6.12 3.96 -11.87
N TYR A 92 5.91 4.68 -10.77
CA TYR A 92 6.87 4.82 -9.66
C TYR A 92 8.20 5.48 -10.05
N GLY A 93 8.14 6.54 -10.85
CA GLY A 93 9.30 7.38 -11.13
C GLY A 93 9.71 8.28 -9.96
N GLY A 94 10.72 9.11 -10.23
CA GLY A 94 11.41 9.91 -9.23
C GLY A 94 12.70 9.26 -8.74
N GLU A 95 13.47 10.02 -7.97
CA GLU A 95 14.70 9.54 -7.36
C GLU A 95 14.37 8.58 -6.21
N THR A 96 15.15 7.51 -6.12
CA THR A 96 15.15 6.61 -4.96
C THR A 96 16.49 6.70 -4.25
N ARG A 97 16.45 6.65 -2.93
CA ARG A 97 17.65 6.59 -2.09
C ARG A 97 17.67 5.30 -1.29
N GLU A 98 18.86 4.89 -0.90
CA GLU A 98 19.01 3.82 0.06
C GLU A 98 18.61 4.32 1.45
N ARG A 99 17.78 3.55 2.14
CA ARG A 99 17.55 3.66 3.57
C ARG A 99 18.09 2.40 4.21
N VAL A 100 18.95 2.57 5.21
CA VAL A 100 19.39 1.49 6.09
C VAL A 100 18.62 1.62 7.40
N SER A 101 17.95 0.55 7.81
CA SER A 101 17.23 0.46 9.09
C SER A 101 18.23 0.41 10.26
N ARG A 102 17.72 0.57 11.49
CA ARG A 102 18.43 0.37 12.77
C ARG A 102 18.99 -1.04 12.92
N SER A 103 18.38 -2.04 12.27
CA SER A 103 18.86 -3.42 12.23
C SER A 103 19.88 -3.69 11.12
N GLY A 104 20.18 -2.71 10.26
CA GLY A 104 21.06 -2.87 9.11
C GLY A 104 20.37 -3.37 7.84
N PHE A 105 19.05 -3.60 7.86
CA PHE A 105 18.25 -3.92 6.67
C PHE A 105 18.25 -2.75 5.69
N ARG A 106 18.53 -3.03 4.42
CA ARG A 106 18.66 -2.02 3.37
C ARG A 106 17.44 -2.07 2.48
N GLN A 107 16.94 -0.91 2.08
CA GLN A 107 15.82 -0.79 1.14
C GLN A 107 15.94 0.47 0.26
N LEU A 108 15.33 0.41 -0.93
CA LEU A 108 15.13 1.60 -1.76
C LEU A 108 13.83 2.29 -1.33
N VAL A 109 13.93 3.57 -0.99
CA VAL A 109 12.78 4.42 -0.68
C VAL A 109 12.72 5.60 -1.64
N PRO A 110 11.53 6.02 -2.08
CA PRO A 110 11.39 7.23 -2.89
C PRO A 110 11.86 8.46 -2.11
N VAL A 111 12.52 9.39 -2.81
CA VAL A 111 12.78 10.74 -2.30
C VAL A 111 11.47 11.53 -2.42
N PRO A 112 10.85 12.00 -1.31
CA PRO A 112 9.49 12.53 -1.33
C PRO A 112 9.26 13.64 -2.35
N GLU A 113 10.17 14.61 -2.44
CA GLU A 113 10.06 15.76 -3.33
C GLU A 113 10.18 15.34 -4.81
N SER A 114 11.07 14.40 -5.10
CA SER A 114 11.26 13.88 -6.45
C SER A 114 10.08 13.01 -6.90
N ALA A 115 9.55 12.18 -6.00
CA ALA A 115 8.34 11.39 -6.26
C ALA A 115 7.12 12.30 -6.47
N ALA A 116 6.93 13.32 -5.64
CA ALA A 116 5.84 14.29 -5.80
C ALA A 116 5.93 15.04 -7.14
N ALA A 117 7.14 15.48 -7.53
CA ALA A 117 7.35 16.13 -8.82
C ALA A 117 7.05 15.19 -10.00
N TRP A 118 7.47 13.92 -9.92
CA TRP A 118 7.12 12.90 -10.91
C TRP A 118 5.61 12.70 -11.00
N GLU A 119 4.92 12.51 -9.87
CA GLU A 119 3.47 12.32 -9.84
C GLU A 119 2.71 13.50 -10.46
N ALA A 120 3.13 14.73 -10.16
CA ALA A 120 2.52 15.94 -10.71
C ALA A 120 2.60 15.98 -12.25
N ALA A 121 3.72 15.54 -12.84
CA ALA A 121 3.91 15.51 -14.29
C ALA A 121 3.30 14.26 -14.96
N TYR A 122 3.24 13.13 -14.23
CA TYR A 122 2.86 11.83 -14.77
C TYR A 122 1.35 11.63 -14.84
N PHE A 123 0.61 11.88 -13.76
CA PHE A 123 -0.80 11.53 -13.68
C PHE A 123 -1.73 12.29 -14.64
N PRO A 124 -1.52 13.58 -14.95
CA PRO A 124 -2.31 14.24 -16.00
C PRO A 124 -2.20 13.52 -17.35
N LYS A 125 -1.04 12.91 -17.66
CA LYS A 125 -0.87 12.15 -18.91
C LYS A 125 -1.67 10.84 -18.91
N LEU A 126 -1.92 10.25 -17.75
CA LEU A 126 -2.79 9.07 -17.64
C LEU A 126 -4.24 9.42 -17.91
N GLU A 127 -4.71 10.60 -17.50
CA GLU A 127 -6.06 11.06 -17.83
C GLU A 127 -6.22 11.27 -19.35
N VAL A 128 -5.21 11.87 -20.00
CA VAL A 128 -5.19 11.99 -21.48
C VAL A 128 -5.19 10.61 -22.15
N LEU A 129 -4.45 9.64 -21.62
CA LEU A 129 -4.42 8.27 -22.12
C LEU A 129 -5.83 7.64 -22.15
N LEU A 130 -6.66 7.89 -21.12
CA LEU A 130 -8.01 7.33 -21.06
C LEU A 130 -8.92 7.78 -22.21
N GLU A 131 -8.65 8.92 -22.83
CA GLU A 131 -9.44 9.43 -23.96
C GLU A 131 -8.76 9.17 -25.32
N ALA A 132 -7.51 8.71 -25.33
CA ALA A 132 -6.72 8.59 -26.55
C ALA A 132 -7.19 7.43 -27.44
N PRO A 133 -7.74 7.67 -28.64
CA PRO A 133 -8.37 6.62 -29.46
C PRO A 133 -7.41 5.52 -29.91
N ASP A 134 -6.10 5.77 -29.86
CA ASP A 134 -5.04 4.85 -30.23
C ASP A 134 -4.37 4.15 -29.02
N ALA A 135 -4.87 4.37 -27.79
CA ALA A 135 -4.40 3.66 -26.61
C ALA A 135 -4.92 2.22 -26.59
N SER A 136 -4.02 1.27 -26.31
CA SER A 136 -4.37 -0.14 -26.12
C SER A 136 -5.30 -0.30 -24.91
N SER A 137 -6.18 -1.31 -24.92
CA SER A 137 -6.99 -1.64 -23.74
C SER A 137 -6.12 -1.94 -22.52
N GLY A 138 -4.98 -2.62 -22.70
CA GLY A 138 -4.03 -2.89 -21.62
C GLY A 138 -3.50 -1.62 -20.95
N ALA A 139 -3.11 -0.62 -21.75
CA ALA A 139 -2.65 0.68 -21.25
C ALA A 139 -3.76 1.43 -20.51
N ARG A 140 -4.99 1.45 -21.05
CA ARG A 140 -6.17 2.07 -20.40
C ARG A 140 -6.46 1.44 -19.05
N LEU A 141 -6.46 0.11 -18.97
CA LEU A 141 -6.72 -0.61 -17.72
C LEU A 141 -5.67 -0.31 -16.66
N GLU A 142 -4.40 -0.32 -17.03
CA GLU A 142 -3.31 0.01 -16.11
C GLU A 142 -3.35 1.48 -15.69
N ALA A 143 -3.70 2.41 -16.58
CA ALA A 143 -3.90 3.82 -16.25
C ALA A 143 -5.03 4.02 -15.23
N ILE A 144 -6.19 3.38 -15.43
CA ILE A 144 -7.30 3.41 -14.48
C ILE A 144 -6.85 2.86 -13.11
N ARG A 145 -6.19 1.71 -13.09
CA ARG A 145 -5.67 1.11 -11.85
C ARG A 145 -4.79 2.08 -11.08
N GLN A 146 -3.85 2.76 -11.76
CA GLN A 146 -2.94 3.71 -11.13
C GLN A 146 -3.65 4.99 -10.67
N LEU A 147 -4.63 5.49 -11.43
CA LEU A 147 -5.44 6.66 -11.05
C LEU A 147 -6.27 6.38 -9.80
N ILE A 148 -6.92 5.21 -9.72
CA ILE A 148 -7.69 4.77 -8.54
C ILE A 148 -6.76 4.62 -7.33
N ASP A 149 -5.63 3.92 -7.46
CA ASP A 149 -4.63 3.76 -6.40
C ASP A 149 -4.15 5.13 -5.85
N ARG A 150 -3.80 6.07 -6.74
CA ARG A 150 -3.39 7.43 -6.33
C ARG A 150 -4.51 8.18 -5.61
N ALA A 151 -5.71 8.16 -6.18
CA ALA A 151 -6.88 8.83 -5.62
C ALA A 151 -7.21 8.29 -4.22
N SER A 152 -7.23 6.97 -4.08
CA SER A 152 -7.41 6.28 -2.80
C SER A 152 -6.31 6.63 -1.81
N ARG A 153 -5.02 6.72 -2.23
CA ARG A 153 -3.93 7.13 -1.33
C ARG A 153 -4.10 8.55 -0.78
N ARG A 154 -4.49 9.51 -1.64
CA ARG A 154 -4.68 10.92 -1.23
C ARG A 154 -5.88 11.08 -0.30
N ALA A 155 -7.01 10.49 -0.68
CA ALA A 155 -8.26 10.53 0.05
C ALA A 155 -8.19 9.97 1.49
N ARG A 156 -7.22 9.10 1.80
CA ARG A 156 -7.03 8.56 3.16
C ARG A 156 -6.76 9.64 4.21
N MET A 157 -6.28 10.81 3.78
CA MET A 157 -5.89 11.89 4.68
C MET A 157 -7.08 12.73 5.16
N SER A 158 -8.20 12.77 4.45
CA SER A 158 -9.40 13.49 4.90
C SER A 158 -10.69 12.94 4.29
N ARG A 159 -11.77 12.93 5.09
CA ARG A 159 -13.11 12.51 4.65
C ARG A 159 -13.67 13.39 3.54
N GLU A 160 -13.37 14.69 3.60
CA GLU A 160 -13.82 15.67 2.61
C GLU A 160 -13.17 15.43 1.24
N GLU A 161 -11.86 15.24 1.20
CA GLU A 161 -11.14 14.88 -0.03
C GLU A 161 -11.61 13.53 -0.57
N ALA A 162 -11.84 12.54 0.30
CA ALA A 162 -12.42 11.26 -0.10
C ALA A 162 -13.79 11.44 -0.78
N ARG A 163 -14.71 12.17 -0.15
CA ARG A 163 -16.05 12.45 -0.72
C ARG A 163 -15.98 13.17 -2.06
N ALA A 164 -15.10 14.17 -2.19
CA ALA A 164 -14.91 14.91 -3.44
C ALA A 164 -14.34 14.04 -4.56
N THR A 165 -13.55 13.02 -4.21
CA THR A 165 -12.85 12.14 -5.17
C THR A 165 -13.72 10.97 -5.68
N VAL A 166 -14.70 10.53 -4.89
CA VAL A 166 -15.56 9.37 -5.22
C VAL A 166 -16.22 9.45 -6.60
N PRO A 167 -16.83 10.58 -7.05
CA PRO A 167 -17.47 10.65 -8.36
C PRO A 167 -16.51 10.33 -9.52
N GLN A 168 -15.31 10.89 -9.50
CA GLN A 168 -14.30 10.69 -10.53
C GLN A 168 -13.80 9.23 -10.55
N VAL A 169 -13.50 8.67 -9.37
CA VAL A 169 -13.06 7.28 -9.26
C VAL A 169 -14.14 6.30 -9.68
N ARG A 170 -15.40 6.56 -9.32
CA ARG A 170 -16.55 5.76 -9.78
C ARG A 170 -16.68 5.78 -11.30
N HIS A 171 -16.48 6.94 -11.93
CA HIS A 171 -16.46 7.05 -13.38
C HIS A 171 -15.36 6.18 -14.01
N TRP A 172 -14.10 6.29 -13.53
CA TRP A 172 -13.00 5.44 -14.01
C TRP A 172 -13.26 3.95 -13.76
N PHE A 173 -13.85 3.60 -12.61
CA PHE A 173 -14.19 2.23 -12.27
C PHE A 173 -15.24 1.64 -13.24
N GLU A 174 -16.26 2.41 -13.62
CA GLU A 174 -17.23 1.97 -14.62
C GLU A 174 -16.63 1.86 -16.02
N LEU A 175 -15.69 2.75 -16.40
CA LEU A 175 -14.92 2.59 -17.64
C LEU A 175 -14.12 1.28 -17.63
N HIS A 176 -13.37 1.02 -16.56
CA HIS A 176 -12.63 -0.24 -16.38
C HIS A 176 -13.57 -1.44 -16.45
N ARG A 177 -14.79 -1.31 -15.92
CA ARG A 177 -15.76 -2.40 -15.96
C ARG A 177 -16.25 -2.76 -17.35
N ARG A 178 -16.34 -1.79 -18.26
CA ARG A 178 -16.74 -2.02 -19.65
C ARG A 178 -15.62 -2.68 -20.46
N GLU A 179 -14.38 -2.36 -20.13
CA GLU A 179 -13.18 -2.85 -20.84
C GLU A 179 -12.72 -4.25 -20.38
N VAL A 180 -12.97 -4.63 -19.12
CA VAL A 180 -12.52 -5.92 -18.57
C VAL A 180 -13.59 -6.99 -18.66
N GLN A 181 -13.22 -8.16 -19.19
CA GLN A 181 -14.06 -9.35 -19.10
C GLN A 181 -14.34 -9.68 -17.62
N PRO A 182 -15.58 -10.05 -17.25
CA PRO A 182 -15.99 -10.31 -15.86
C PRO A 182 -15.04 -11.16 -15.00
N ASN A 183 -14.28 -12.07 -15.62
CA ASN A 183 -13.42 -13.04 -14.93
C ASN A 183 -11.98 -12.57 -14.68
N HIS A 184 -11.63 -11.35 -15.10
CA HIS A 184 -10.25 -10.85 -15.04
C HIS A 184 -10.10 -9.58 -14.18
N PHE A 185 -11.06 -9.31 -13.29
CA PHE A 185 -10.95 -8.14 -12.42
C PHE A 185 -9.87 -8.34 -11.37
N PRO A 186 -8.83 -7.49 -11.34
CA PRO A 186 -7.83 -7.56 -10.29
C PRO A 186 -8.46 -7.12 -8.97
N THR A 187 -8.47 -8.01 -7.97
CA THR A 187 -9.00 -7.75 -6.61
C THR A 187 -8.45 -6.45 -6.00
N GLY A 188 -7.24 -6.05 -6.37
CA GLY A 188 -6.62 -4.79 -5.94
C GLY A 188 -7.44 -3.55 -6.25
N ILE A 189 -8.10 -3.46 -7.42
CA ILE A 189 -8.92 -2.27 -7.74
C ILE A 189 -10.16 -2.20 -6.85
N TYR A 190 -10.79 -3.35 -6.56
CA TYR A 190 -11.91 -3.40 -5.61
C TYR A 190 -11.46 -3.00 -4.21
N GLN A 191 -10.27 -3.42 -3.79
CA GLN A 191 -9.70 -3.04 -2.50
C GLN A 191 -9.44 -1.53 -2.41
N ASP A 192 -8.85 -0.94 -3.44
CA ASP A 192 -8.55 0.50 -3.47
C ASP A 192 -9.83 1.34 -3.52
N PHE A 193 -10.81 0.95 -4.34
CA PHE A 193 -12.08 1.67 -4.41
C PHE A 193 -12.92 1.51 -3.14
N ALA A 194 -13.00 0.31 -2.58
CA ALA A 194 -13.65 0.08 -1.28
C ALA A 194 -13.03 0.94 -0.17
N SER A 195 -11.69 1.06 -0.14
CA SER A 195 -11.00 1.90 0.84
C SER A 195 -11.35 3.38 0.68
N LEU A 196 -11.52 3.85 -0.56
CA LEU A 196 -11.96 5.22 -0.84
C LEU A 196 -13.41 5.45 -0.39
N LEU A 197 -14.31 4.51 -0.71
CA LEU A 197 -15.72 4.60 -0.32
C LEU A 197 -15.87 4.62 1.20
N ASP A 198 -15.13 3.76 1.90
CA ASP A 198 -15.09 3.71 3.36
C ASP A 198 -14.62 5.03 3.98
N ALA A 199 -13.52 5.58 3.46
CA ALA A 199 -12.99 6.88 3.90
C ALA A 199 -13.99 8.02 3.68
N ALA A 200 -14.84 7.95 2.65
CA ALA A 200 -15.85 8.96 2.33
C ALA A 200 -17.14 8.80 3.15
N ASP A 201 -17.77 7.63 3.08
CA ASP A 201 -19.00 7.25 3.79
C ASP A 201 -19.14 5.71 3.82
N PRO A 202 -19.07 5.07 5.00
CA PRO A 202 -19.18 3.61 5.12
C PRO A 202 -20.45 3.00 4.51
N ARG A 203 -21.54 3.78 4.38
CA ARG A 203 -22.77 3.32 3.71
C ARG A 203 -22.53 3.07 2.22
N TRP A 204 -21.72 3.89 1.56
CA TRP A 204 -21.36 3.69 0.16
C TRP A 204 -20.50 2.45 -0.03
N LEU A 205 -19.65 2.11 0.96
CA LEU A 205 -18.93 0.84 0.96
C LEU A 205 -19.92 -0.33 1.06
N LEU A 206 -20.89 -0.29 1.98
CA LEU A 206 -21.88 -1.35 2.12
C LEU A 206 -22.67 -1.60 0.82
N ASP A 207 -23.12 -0.54 0.15
CA ASP A 207 -23.81 -0.62 -1.14
C ASP A 207 -22.91 -1.29 -2.20
N PHE A 208 -21.64 -0.88 -2.25
CA PHE A 208 -20.65 -1.44 -3.18
C PHE A 208 -20.36 -2.93 -2.89
N LEU A 209 -20.24 -3.33 -1.63
CA LEU A 209 -20.05 -4.73 -1.24
C LEU A 209 -21.25 -5.59 -1.63
N ALA A 210 -22.48 -5.09 -1.47
CA ALA A 210 -23.69 -5.78 -1.91
C ALA A 210 -23.74 -5.92 -3.44
N GLU A 211 -23.29 -4.92 -4.19
CA GLU A 211 -23.15 -5.01 -5.65
C GLU A 211 -22.13 -6.09 -6.06
N LEU A 212 -20.94 -6.09 -5.44
CA LEU A 212 -19.91 -7.08 -5.71
C LEU A 212 -20.39 -8.49 -5.41
N GLU A 213 -21.06 -8.69 -4.27
CA GLU A 213 -21.66 -9.96 -3.88
C GLU A 213 -22.66 -10.43 -4.95
N THR A 214 -23.66 -9.61 -5.28
CA THR A 214 -24.66 -9.91 -6.32
C THR A 214 -24.02 -10.33 -7.64
N ARG A 215 -22.96 -9.63 -8.08
CA ARG A 215 -22.28 -9.92 -9.35
C ARG A 215 -21.44 -11.19 -9.31
N HIS A 216 -20.74 -11.45 -8.20
CA HIS A 216 -19.70 -12.50 -8.11
C HIS A 216 -20.15 -13.76 -7.36
N THR A 217 -21.37 -13.80 -6.82
CA THR A 217 -21.97 -15.01 -6.22
C THR A 217 -23.04 -15.66 -7.10
N GLY A 218 -23.43 -15.05 -8.21
CA GLY A 218 -24.32 -15.66 -9.19
C GLY A 218 -23.71 -16.92 -9.84
N ALA A 219 -24.56 -17.81 -10.35
CA ALA A 219 -24.18 -19.12 -10.91
C ALA A 219 -23.20 -19.09 -12.10
N GLY A 220 -22.90 -17.91 -12.64
CA GLY A 220 -22.01 -17.74 -13.79
C GLY A 220 -20.52 -17.90 -13.45
N PHE A 221 -20.02 -17.22 -12.41
CA PHE A 221 -18.57 -17.13 -12.15
C PHE A 221 -18.25 -16.82 -10.66
N PRO A 222 -18.25 -17.82 -9.76
CA PRO A 222 -17.88 -17.60 -8.37
C PRO A 222 -16.38 -17.30 -8.23
N ASP A 223 -16.03 -16.08 -7.82
CA ASP A 223 -14.66 -15.72 -7.43
C ASP A 223 -14.52 -15.79 -5.89
N SER A 224 -13.79 -16.81 -5.40
CA SER A 224 -13.58 -17.01 -3.98
C SER A 224 -12.81 -15.85 -3.32
N ARG A 225 -11.89 -15.20 -4.03
CA ARG A 225 -11.10 -14.08 -3.50
C ARG A 225 -11.97 -12.86 -3.29
N ILE A 226 -12.90 -12.59 -4.23
CA ILE A 226 -13.86 -11.49 -4.08
C ILE A 226 -14.81 -11.79 -2.92
N ARG A 227 -15.29 -13.03 -2.79
CA ARG A 227 -16.14 -13.42 -1.66
C ARG A 227 -15.42 -13.23 -0.32
N GLU A 228 -14.19 -13.72 -0.20
CA GLU A 228 -13.35 -13.55 0.99
C GLU A 228 -13.13 -12.06 1.31
N PHE A 229 -12.84 -11.25 0.28
CA PHE A 229 -12.68 -9.80 0.41
C PHE A 229 -13.98 -9.13 0.91
N VAL A 230 -15.13 -9.42 0.30
CA VAL A 230 -16.43 -8.86 0.71
C VAL A 230 -16.73 -9.24 2.16
N GLN A 231 -16.58 -10.51 2.52
CA GLN A 231 -16.81 -10.97 3.89
C GLN A 231 -15.84 -10.33 4.88
N ALA A 232 -14.56 -10.19 4.53
CA ALA A 232 -13.57 -9.53 5.38
C ALA A 232 -13.93 -8.06 5.62
N ARG A 233 -14.35 -7.32 4.58
CA ARG A 233 -14.78 -5.93 4.71
C ARG A 233 -16.05 -5.76 5.54
N ARG A 234 -17.03 -6.65 5.39
CA ARG A 234 -18.23 -6.65 6.25
C ARG A 234 -17.87 -6.88 7.72
N ARG A 235 -17.01 -7.86 8.01
CA ARG A 235 -16.51 -8.11 9.38
C ARG A 235 -15.80 -6.88 9.97
N LEU A 236 -15.02 -6.17 9.17
CA LEU A 236 -14.36 -4.94 9.61
C LEU A 236 -15.38 -3.86 9.99
N LEU A 237 -16.36 -3.58 9.13
CA LEU A 237 -17.42 -2.60 9.41
C LEU A 237 -18.27 -2.98 10.63
N GLU A 238 -18.56 -4.28 10.81
CA GLU A 238 -19.24 -4.77 12.01
C GLU A 238 -18.39 -4.59 13.27
N ALA A 239 -17.07 -4.79 13.18
CA ALA A 239 -16.15 -4.62 14.30
C ALA A 239 -15.99 -3.15 14.71
N GLU A 240 -16.13 -2.20 13.78
CA GLU A 240 -16.15 -0.76 14.08
C GLU A 240 -17.39 -0.33 14.88
N ALA A 241 -18.50 -1.05 14.73
CA ALA A 241 -19.77 -0.74 15.38
C ALA A 241 -20.02 -1.50 16.70
N ARG A 242 -19.12 -2.38 17.12
CA ARG A 242 -19.33 -3.28 18.26
C ARG A 242 -18.23 -3.16 19.32
N PRO A 243 -18.56 -3.39 20.60
CA PRO A 243 -17.56 -3.57 21.64
C PRO A 243 -16.58 -4.69 21.27
N LEU A 244 -15.30 -4.48 21.58
CA LEU A 244 -14.22 -5.42 21.26
C LEU A 244 -14.00 -6.50 22.34
N ASP A 245 -15.05 -6.90 23.06
CA ASP A 245 -14.94 -7.82 24.20
C ASP A 245 -14.30 -9.16 23.84
N GLU A 246 -14.63 -9.73 22.67
CA GLU A 246 -13.98 -10.97 22.19
C GLU A 246 -12.49 -10.76 21.94
N LEU A 247 -12.10 -9.60 21.39
CA LEU A 247 -10.69 -9.29 21.12
C LEU A 247 -9.92 -9.23 22.43
N TRP A 248 -10.46 -8.48 23.40
CA TRP A 248 -9.84 -8.34 24.71
C TRP A 248 -9.76 -9.67 25.47
N ALA A 249 -10.79 -10.51 25.38
CA ALA A 249 -10.76 -11.86 25.93
C ALA A 249 -9.66 -12.73 25.30
N ARG A 250 -9.44 -12.63 23.98
CA ARG A 250 -8.32 -13.32 23.30
C ARG A 250 -6.97 -12.79 23.76
N LEU A 251 -6.80 -11.46 23.84
CA LEU A 251 -5.56 -10.87 24.34
C LEU A 251 -5.30 -11.28 25.79
N LYS A 252 -6.34 -11.39 26.62
CA LYS A 252 -6.26 -11.90 27.99
C LYS A 252 -5.78 -13.35 28.06
N ALA A 253 -6.17 -14.18 27.10
CA ALA A 253 -5.75 -15.57 27.02
C ALA A 253 -4.27 -15.71 26.64
N LEU A 254 -3.72 -14.72 25.92
CA LEU A 254 -2.28 -14.65 25.61
C LEU A 254 -1.49 -14.07 26.79
N ASP A 255 -2.00 -13.01 27.41
CA ASP A 255 -1.43 -12.37 28.60
C ASP A 255 -2.55 -11.75 29.47
N PRO A 256 -2.80 -12.27 30.69
CA PRO A 256 -3.84 -11.76 31.59
C PRO A 256 -3.69 -10.27 31.95
N ALA A 257 -2.46 -9.75 32.00
CA ALA A 257 -2.19 -8.35 32.32
C ALA A 257 -2.53 -7.41 31.16
N VAL A 258 -2.47 -7.92 29.92
CA VAL A 258 -2.84 -7.15 28.72
C VAL A 258 -4.34 -7.13 28.50
N GLY A 259 -5.06 -8.20 28.84
CA GLY A 259 -6.51 -8.31 28.56
C GLY A 259 -7.45 -7.48 29.43
N ASP A 260 -6.93 -6.72 30.40
CA ASP A 260 -7.74 -5.84 31.25
C ASP A 260 -8.04 -4.50 30.55
N VAL A 261 -9.22 -4.43 29.92
CA VAL A 261 -9.69 -3.27 29.14
C VAL A 261 -9.67 -1.97 29.93
N SER A 262 -9.86 -2.03 31.25
CA SER A 262 -9.89 -0.84 32.11
C SER A 262 -8.61 -0.01 32.03
N ARG A 263 -7.47 -0.66 31.75
CA ARG A 263 -6.14 -0.04 31.61
C ARG A 263 -6.00 0.86 30.39
N TYR A 264 -6.85 0.65 29.38
CA TYR A 264 -6.80 1.37 28.10
C TYR A 264 -7.92 2.37 27.91
N ARG A 265 -8.85 2.49 28.87
CA ARG A 265 -9.92 3.49 28.80
C ARG A 265 -9.34 4.89 28.60
N GLY A 266 -9.87 5.62 27.61
CA GLY A 266 -9.42 6.97 27.27
C GLY A 266 -8.08 7.03 26.51
N ARG A 267 -7.47 5.89 26.19
CA ARG A 267 -6.20 5.81 25.43
C ARG A 267 -6.45 5.37 24.00
N VAL A 268 -5.53 5.70 23.11
CA VAL A 268 -5.51 5.14 21.76
C VAL A 268 -4.66 3.88 21.80
N VAL A 269 -5.18 2.74 21.36
CA VAL A 269 -4.42 1.48 21.37
C VAL A 269 -4.10 1.04 19.95
N LEU A 270 -2.82 0.87 19.65
CA LEU A 270 -2.35 0.21 18.43
C LEU A 270 -2.08 -1.25 18.75
N LEU A 271 -2.92 -2.15 18.23
CA LEU A 271 -2.67 -3.58 18.25
C LEU A 271 -1.88 -3.96 16.99
N ALA A 272 -0.57 -4.10 17.14
CA ALA A 272 0.35 -4.51 16.08
C ALA A 272 0.41 -6.04 15.97
N LEU A 273 0.11 -6.58 14.78
CA LEU A 273 0.00 -8.01 14.52
C LEU A 273 1.04 -8.40 13.48
N GLY A 274 2.10 -9.10 13.89
CA GLY A 274 3.12 -9.53 12.93
C GLY A 274 4.44 -9.95 13.56
N PRO A 275 5.40 -10.38 12.72
CA PRO A 275 6.69 -10.84 13.18
C PRO A 275 7.58 -9.69 13.69
N VAL A 276 8.25 -9.95 14.81
CA VAL A 276 9.29 -9.07 15.39
C VAL A 276 10.54 -8.95 14.52
N THR A 277 10.69 -9.81 13.53
CA THR A 277 11.82 -9.82 12.60
C THR A 277 11.59 -8.98 11.34
N TYR A 278 10.41 -8.37 11.19
CA TYR A 278 10.10 -7.54 10.03
C TYR A 278 10.43 -6.07 10.31
N ASP A 279 11.69 -5.71 10.10
CA ASP A 279 12.27 -4.46 10.58
C ASP A 279 11.52 -3.20 10.17
N THR A 280 11.08 -3.11 8.91
CA THR A 280 10.33 -1.93 8.43
C THR A 280 9.05 -1.69 9.23
N PHE A 281 8.36 -2.76 9.64
CA PHE A 281 7.15 -2.67 10.46
C PHE A 281 7.49 -2.31 11.91
N ILE A 282 8.52 -2.92 12.47
CA ILE A 282 8.97 -2.62 13.84
C ILE A 282 9.45 -1.18 13.98
N GLU A 283 10.22 -0.67 13.03
CA GLU A 283 10.64 0.73 13.02
C GLU A 283 9.46 1.69 12.96
N GLN A 284 8.43 1.38 12.18
CA GLN A 284 7.23 2.21 12.10
C GLN A 284 6.48 2.25 13.43
N ILE A 285 6.38 1.12 14.12
CA ILE A 285 5.78 1.03 15.46
C ILE A 285 6.61 1.83 16.47
N GLU A 286 7.93 1.69 16.44
CA GLU A 286 8.85 2.46 17.29
C GLU A 286 8.74 3.97 17.05
N ASP A 287 8.72 4.40 15.79
CA ASP A 287 8.61 5.81 15.41
C ASP A 287 7.23 6.37 15.82
N LEU A 288 6.16 5.59 15.68
CA LEU A 288 4.84 5.97 16.17
C LEU A 288 4.78 6.09 17.69
N HIS A 289 5.36 5.15 18.42
CA HIS A 289 5.44 5.22 19.87
C HIS A 289 6.19 6.47 20.30
N ALA A 290 7.39 6.69 19.75
CA ALA A 290 8.21 7.85 20.07
C ALA A 290 7.48 9.17 19.83
N LYS A 291 6.65 9.24 18.78
CA LYS A 291 5.90 10.44 18.43
C LYS A 291 4.64 10.65 19.27
N HIS A 292 3.90 9.59 19.61
CA HIS A 292 2.52 9.69 20.11
C HIS A 292 2.30 9.11 21.52
N ALA A 293 3.32 8.52 22.16
CA ALA A 293 3.19 7.96 23.51
C ALA A 293 2.76 9.02 24.54
N ALA A 294 3.32 10.24 24.45
CA ALA A 294 2.96 11.35 25.33
C ALA A 294 1.51 11.82 25.16
N GLU A 295 0.91 11.57 23.99
CA GLU A 295 -0.48 11.92 23.67
C GLU A 295 -1.47 10.82 24.09
N GLY A 296 -0.96 9.70 24.63
CA GLY A 296 -1.76 8.59 25.15
C GLY A 296 -1.86 7.39 24.20
N LEU A 297 -0.97 7.27 23.20
CA LEU A 297 -0.83 6.03 22.44
C LEU A 297 -0.27 4.91 23.33
N VAL A 298 -0.94 3.76 23.31
CA VAL A 298 -0.44 2.49 23.85
C VAL A 298 -0.29 1.51 22.71
N ILE A 299 0.80 0.76 22.71
CA ILE A 299 1.03 -0.30 21.73
C ILE A 299 0.86 -1.64 22.42
N LEU A 300 0.20 -2.57 21.75
CA LEU A 300 0.14 -3.98 22.11
C LEU A 300 0.63 -4.76 20.90
N GLN A 301 1.68 -5.55 21.04
CA GLN A 301 2.22 -6.31 19.91
C GLN A 301 1.92 -7.79 20.08
N VAL A 302 1.15 -8.37 19.16
CA VAL A 302 1.00 -9.82 19.06
C VAL A 302 2.05 -10.33 18.07
N ALA A 303 3.10 -10.91 18.64
CA ALA A 303 4.22 -11.45 17.91
C ALA A 303 3.98 -12.91 17.51
N SER A 304 4.30 -13.22 16.27
CA SER A 304 4.39 -14.60 15.77
C SER A 304 5.51 -14.67 14.74
N PHE A 305 6.17 -15.81 14.57
CA PHE A 305 7.12 -15.97 13.46
C PHE A 305 6.42 -16.40 12.18
N ASN A 306 6.99 -16.01 11.04
CA ASN A 306 6.43 -16.34 9.74
C ASN A 306 6.74 -17.80 9.36
N ARG A 307 5.70 -18.64 9.33
CA ARG A 307 5.79 -20.07 9.03
C ARG A 307 6.39 -20.39 7.65
N ALA A 308 6.33 -19.46 6.71
CA ALA A 308 6.84 -19.64 5.35
C ALA A 308 8.37 -19.84 5.28
N TYR A 309 9.11 -19.53 6.36
CA TYR A 309 10.58 -19.56 6.35
C TYR A 309 11.19 -20.80 7.02
N GLY A 310 10.41 -21.83 7.33
CA GLY A 310 10.91 -23.01 8.04
C GLY A 310 11.28 -22.64 9.47
N LEU A 311 10.30 -22.71 10.37
CA LEU A 311 10.50 -22.20 11.71
C LEU A 311 11.25 -23.20 12.60
N PRO A 312 12.10 -22.69 13.52
CA PRO A 312 12.60 -23.51 14.61
C PRO A 312 11.44 -24.00 15.50
N SER A 313 11.74 -24.87 16.46
CA SER A 313 10.72 -25.34 17.41
C SER A 313 10.05 -24.18 18.16
N GLU A 314 8.79 -24.33 18.58
CA GLU A 314 8.07 -23.28 19.32
C GLU A 314 8.83 -22.75 20.55
N PRO A 315 9.48 -23.60 21.38
CA PRO A 315 10.28 -23.11 22.51
C PRO A 315 11.48 -22.25 22.09
N GLU A 316 12.09 -22.56 20.96
CA GLU A 316 13.22 -21.80 20.41
C GLU A 316 12.75 -20.44 19.85
N GLN A 317 11.64 -20.43 19.12
CA GLN A 317 10.98 -19.19 18.68
C GLN A 317 10.68 -18.26 19.87
N ARG A 318 10.08 -18.80 20.94
CA ARG A 318 9.78 -18.02 22.15
C ARG A 318 11.06 -17.45 22.78
N ARG A 319 12.12 -18.25 22.89
CA ARG A 319 13.41 -17.80 23.43
C ARG A 319 14.01 -16.68 22.59
N ASP A 320 13.91 -16.78 21.27
CA ASP A 320 14.43 -15.75 20.37
C ASP A 320 13.60 -14.46 20.44
N LEU A 321 12.27 -14.57 20.56
CA LEU A 321 11.41 -13.43 20.85
C LEU A 321 11.83 -12.73 22.15
N GLU A 322 12.03 -13.49 23.24
CA GLU A 322 12.47 -12.95 24.54
C GLU A 322 13.82 -12.22 24.43
N LYS A 323 14.78 -12.78 23.68
CA LYS A 323 16.06 -12.10 23.38
C LYS A 323 15.87 -10.80 22.61
N ILE A 324 15.02 -10.81 21.57
CA ILE A 324 14.74 -9.62 20.75
C ILE A 324 14.10 -8.52 21.61
N VAL A 325 13.09 -8.87 22.41
CA VAL A 325 12.42 -7.92 23.32
C VAL A 325 13.41 -7.34 24.32
N ALA A 326 14.25 -8.18 24.93
CA ALA A 326 15.27 -7.74 25.88
C ALA A 326 16.33 -6.82 25.24
N LEU A 327 16.75 -7.14 24.01
CA LEU A 327 17.71 -6.34 23.25
C LEU A 327 17.13 -4.98 22.86
N ARG A 328 15.89 -4.97 22.35
CA ARG A 328 15.23 -3.75 21.85
C ARG A 328 14.67 -2.87 22.98
N ARG A 329 14.46 -3.43 24.18
CA ARG A 329 13.94 -2.74 25.37
C ARG A 329 12.63 -2.00 25.07
N TRP A 330 11.73 -2.65 24.35
CA TRP A 330 10.46 -2.03 23.99
C TRP A 330 9.65 -1.66 25.25
N PRO A 331 9.09 -0.44 25.32
CA PRO A 331 8.31 0.01 26.47
C PRO A 331 6.87 -0.52 26.48
N TRP A 332 6.50 -1.34 25.51
CA TRP A 332 5.16 -1.92 25.38
C TRP A 332 5.14 -3.44 25.55
N PRO A 333 3.99 -4.03 25.90
CA PRO A 333 3.83 -5.48 25.96
C PRO A 333 3.97 -6.16 24.59
N VAL A 334 4.71 -7.27 24.57
CA VAL A 334 4.80 -8.17 23.41
C VAL A 334 4.27 -9.54 23.78
N LEU A 335 3.14 -9.90 23.17
CA LEU A 335 2.38 -11.11 23.42
C LEU A 335 2.81 -12.19 22.43
N TRP A 336 3.21 -13.34 22.93
CA TRP A 336 3.57 -14.49 22.10
C TRP A 336 2.32 -15.23 21.62
N ASN A 337 2.13 -15.32 20.31
CA ASN A 337 1.09 -16.16 19.70
C ASN A 337 1.71 -17.19 18.73
N PRO A 338 1.95 -18.45 19.18
CA PRO A 338 2.57 -19.49 18.36
C PRO A 338 1.65 -19.98 17.22
N ARG A 339 0.34 -19.72 17.34
CA ARG A 339 -0.65 -20.09 16.31
C ARG A 339 -0.65 -19.15 15.11
N GLY A 340 0.09 -18.04 15.21
CA GLY A 340 0.13 -16.99 14.20
C GLY A 340 -0.89 -15.90 14.49
N HIS A 341 -0.53 -14.65 14.23
CA HIS A 341 -1.40 -13.49 14.37
C HIS A 341 -2.54 -13.43 13.33
N ASP A 342 -2.52 -14.28 12.29
CA ASP A 342 -3.52 -14.30 11.22
C ASP A 342 -4.93 -14.64 11.73
N ASP A 343 -5.04 -15.42 12.82
CA ASP A 343 -6.33 -15.78 13.41
C ASP A 343 -7.02 -14.57 14.04
N ILE A 344 -6.24 -13.68 14.66
CA ILE A 344 -6.69 -12.40 15.19
C ILE A 344 -6.84 -11.37 14.04
N ALA A 345 -5.98 -11.35 13.03
CA ALA A 345 -6.16 -10.40 11.93
C ALA A 345 -7.44 -10.70 11.12
N GLY A 346 -7.63 -11.95 10.69
CA GLY A 346 -8.69 -12.36 9.78
C GLY A 346 -10.11 -12.30 10.39
N ARG A 347 -10.24 -12.56 11.69
CA ARG A 347 -11.52 -12.44 12.42
C ARG A 347 -12.05 -11.01 12.43
N TRP A 348 -11.16 -10.03 12.54
CA TRP A 348 -11.50 -8.61 12.52
C TRP A 348 -11.36 -7.98 11.12
N GLY A 349 -11.36 -8.81 10.08
CA GLY A 349 -11.46 -8.36 8.70
C GLY A 349 -10.15 -7.84 8.09
N SER A 350 -9.03 -7.92 8.80
CA SER A 350 -7.73 -7.62 8.21
C SER A 350 -7.22 -8.79 7.37
N THR A 351 -6.77 -8.47 6.16
CA THR A 351 -6.26 -9.44 5.17
C THR A 351 -4.81 -9.17 4.78
N THR A 352 -4.14 -8.26 5.48
CA THR A 352 -2.76 -7.87 5.17
C THR A 352 -1.77 -8.47 6.16
N PHE A 353 -0.55 -8.73 5.71
CA PHE A 353 0.56 -9.16 6.55
C PHE A 353 1.79 -8.26 6.32
N PRO A 354 2.42 -7.69 7.38
CA PRO A 354 1.88 -7.62 8.75
C PRO A 354 0.56 -6.82 8.78
N SER A 355 -0.14 -6.92 9.90
CA SER A 355 -1.41 -6.22 10.14
C SER A 355 -1.32 -5.32 11.37
N TRP A 356 -2.24 -4.39 11.48
CA TRP A 356 -2.46 -3.62 12.69
C TRP A 356 -3.93 -3.26 12.82
N MET A 357 -4.37 -2.99 14.04
CA MET A 357 -5.68 -2.45 14.36
C MET A 357 -5.50 -1.25 15.28
N LEU A 358 -6.27 -0.19 15.06
CA LEU A 358 -6.26 0.99 15.91
C LEU A 358 -7.57 1.03 16.69
N ILE A 359 -7.50 1.15 18.00
CA ILE A 359 -8.66 1.22 18.89
C ILE A 359 -8.70 2.64 19.47
N GLY A 360 -9.86 3.28 19.37
CA GLY A 360 -10.09 4.64 19.82
C GLY A 360 -10.17 4.74 21.34
N ARG A 361 -10.21 5.98 21.84
CA ARG A 361 -10.35 6.29 23.26
C ARG A 361 -11.67 5.78 23.87
N ASP A 362 -12.67 5.60 23.01
CA ASP A 362 -13.99 5.02 23.29
C ASP A 362 -13.98 3.48 23.33
N GLY A 363 -12.85 2.84 23.01
CA GLY A 363 -12.71 1.39 22.99
C GLY A 363 -13.25 0.73 21.71
N LEU A 364 -13.63 1.51 20.69
CA LEU A 364 -14.10 1.01 19.40
C LEU A 364 -12.96 0.91 18.39
N LEU A 365 -13.12 0.04 17.41
CA LEU A 365 -12.16 -0.06 16.30
C LEU A 365 -12.24 1.20 15.44
N VAL A 366 -11.08 1.77 15.15
CA VAL A 366 -10.92 2.92 14.26
C VAL A 366 -10.62 2.38 12.87
N PRO A 367 -11.36 2.82 11.83
CA PRO A 367 -11.12 2.38 10.46
C PRO A 367 -9.66 2.54 10.06
N ALA A 368 -9.03 1.44 9.64
CA ALA A 368 -7.65 1.46 9.17
C ALA A 368 -7.59 2.16 7.81
N ARG A 369 -7.31 3.47 7.84
CA ARG A 369 -7.19 4.28 6.62
C ARG A 369 -5.83 4.16 5.94
N ALA A 370 -4.87 3.43 6.49
CA ALA A 370 -3.52 3.37 5.94
C ALA A 370 -3.17 1.99 5.37
N GLY A 371 -2.16 1.94 4.51
CA GLY A 371 -1.75 0.69 3.83
C GLY A 371 -1.05 -0.28 4.77
N PRO A 372 -0.74 -1.51 4.31
CA PRO A 372 -0.06 -2.52 5.13
C PRO A 372 1.31 -2.08 5.68
N PHE A 373 1.94 -1.10 5.03
CA PHE A 373 3.27 -0.59 5.37
C PHE A 373 3.28 0.89 5.74
N SER A 374 2.13 1.44 6.11
CA SER A 374 2.06 2.80 6.67
C SER A 374 1.03 2.76 7.78
N ILE A 375 1.47 3.04 9.00
CA ILE A 375 0.57 3.19 10.14
C ILE A 375 0.50 4.69 10.40
N SER A 376 -0.69 5.26 10.25
CA SER A 376 -0.95 6.67 10.57
C SER A 376 -2.07 6.75 11.58
N ILE A 377 -1.84 7.47 12.67
CA ILE A 377 -2.90 7.80 13.63
C ILE A 377 -3.68 8.98 13.05
N PRO A 378 -5.01 8.88 12.88
CA PRO A 378 -5.85 10.01 12.48
C PRO A 378 -5.58 11.24 13.35
N ARG A 379 -5.59 12.43 12.74
CA ARG A 379 -5.22 13.68 13.42
C ARG A 379 -6.05 13.93 14.68
N GLU A 380 -7.31 13.48 14.67
CA GLU A 380 -8.25 13.60 15.78
C GLU A 380 -7.85 12.74 16.98
N LEU A 381 -7.17 11.61 16.73
CA LEU A 381 -6.69 10.69 17.76
C LEU A 381 -5.27 11.01 18.23
N ALA A 382 -4.51 11.75 17.42
CA ALA A 382 -3.17 12.25 17.76
C ALA A 382 -3.20 13.47 18.69
N GLN A 383 -4.37 14.00 19.09
CA GLN A 383 -4.44 15.05 20.10
C GLN A 383 -4.54 14.43 21.49
N PRO A 384 -3.95 15.06 22.54
CA PRO A 384 -4.18 14.65 23.92
C PRO A 384 -5.68 14.55 24.25
N ALA A 385 -6.05 13.68 25.18
CA ALA A 385 -7.42 13.66 25.66
C ALA A 385 -7.75 15.06 26.21
N PRO A 386 -8.95 15.61 25.93
CA PRO A 386 -9.40 16.79 26.65
C PRO A 386 -9.32 16.49 28.15
N ALA A 387 -8.81 17.45 28.93
CA ALA A 387 -8.77 17.31 30.38
C ALA A 387 -10.18 16.95 30.86
N ALA A 388 -10.29 15.90 31.69
CA ALA A 388 -11.57 15.55 32.28
C ALA A 388 -12.11 16.77 33.04
N PRO A 389 -13.38 17.16 32.83
CA PRO A 389 -13.96 18.34 33.48
C PRO A 389 -14.01 18.22 35.00
#